data_AF-A0A962LK95-F1
#
_entry.id   AF-A0A962LK95-F1
#
_cell.length_a   1.000
_cell.length_b   1.000
_cell.length_c   1.000
_cell.angle_alpha   90.00
_cell.angle_beta   90.00
_cell.angle_gamma   90.00
#
_symmetry.space_group_name_H-M   'P 1'
#
loop_
_entity.id
_entity.type
_entity.pdbx_description
1 polymer ?
#
loop_
_entity_poly.entity_id
_entity_poly.type
_entity_poly.pdbx_seq_one_letter_code
_entity_poly.pdbx_strand_id
1 'polypeptide(L)'
;MSARFSTSPSLRLRIARSRILRVLHALFFVLFGLALLRLSQRGYPLLALLLIPCGTLCCWQLARQRLAGACITWRQGEWQLEHGGGNRAISVRGCSTSLPWLIYLAWIEMGNGRRASVFLLPDSAPAEQLRRLRVRLTLER
;
A
#
# COMPACT_ATOMS: atom_id res chain seq x y z
N MET A 1 -30.73 -6.63 -14.08
CA MET A 1 -31.31 -5.45 -13.41
C MET A 1 -30.86 -5.40 -11.96
N SER A 2 -29.96 -4.46 -11.60
CA SER A 2 -29.61 -4.19 -10.18
C SER A 2 -29.43 -2.69 -10.00
N ALA A 3 -30.55 -2.00 -9.81
CA ALA A 3 -30.66 -0.56 -9.64
C ALA A 3 -30.39 -0.13 -8.18
N ARG A 4 -29.23 -0.48 -7.60
CA ARG A 4 -28.90 -0.11 -6.20
C ARG A 4 -27.58 0.67 -6.00
N PHE A 5 -26.88 1.10 -7.04
CA PHE A 5 -25.62 1.84 -6.89
C PHE A 5 -25.59 3.28 -7.44
N SER A 6 -26.71 3.80 -7.94
CA SER A 6 -26.79 5.11 -8.62
C SER A 6 -26.44 6.31 -7.71
N THR A 7 -26.65 6.20 -6.40
CA THR A 7 -26.44 7.30 -5.42
C THR A 7 -25.27 7.05 -4.46
N SER A 8 -24.30 6.21 -4.84
CA SER A 8 -23.08 6.09 -4.04
C SER A 8 -22.18 7.30 -4.29
N PRO A 9 -21.83 8.10 -3.26
CA PRO A 9 -21.00 9.29 -3.42
C PRO A 9 -19.68 8.89 -4.08
N SER A 10 -19.25 9.68 -5.06
CA SER A 10 -17.97 9.45 -5.74
C SER A 10 -16.85 9.44 -4.69
N LEU A 11 -16.18 8.30 -4.57
CA LEU A 11 -15.04 8.17 -3.67
C LEU A 11 -13.80 8.56 -4.46
N ARG A 12 -13.04 9.54 -3.98
CA ARG A 12 -11.73 9.89 -4.53
C ARG A 12 -10.73 9.83 -3.39
N LEU A 13 -9.95 8.77 -3.34
CA LEU A 13 -8.92 8.56 -2.33
C LEU A 13 -7.55 8.75 -2.95
N ARG A 14 -6.88 9.83 -2.56
CA ARG A 14 -5.50 10.09 -2.97
C ARG A 14 -4.57 9.40 -1.97
N ILE A 15 -3.76 8.47 -2.45
CA ILE A 15 -2.74 7.78 -1.66
C ILE A 15 -1.57 8.74 -1.46
N ALA A 16 -1.47 9.32 -0.27
CA ALA A 16 -0.33 10.11 0.16
C ALA A 16 0.84 9.20 0.58
N ARG A 17 2.05 9.77 0.55
CA ARG A 17 3.24 9.10 1.11
C ARG A 17 3.08 8.98 2.63
N SER A 18 2.91 7.76 3.12
CA SER A 18 2.85 7.49 4.55
C SER A 18 4.14 7.93 5.27
N ARG A 19 4.00 8.76 6.30
CA ARG A 19 5.04 9.08 7.28
C ARG A 19 5.32 7.88 8.18
N ILE A 20 4.29 7.10 8.53
CA ILE A 20 4.44 5.87 9.33
C ILE A 20 5.39 4.88 8.64
N LEU A 21 5.23 4.64 7.33
CA LEU A 21 6.17 3.78 6.60
C LEU A 21 7.59 4.34 6.59
N ARG A 22 7.77 5.67 6.56
CA ARG A 22 9.10 6.28 6.64
C ARG A 22 9.73 6.08 8.02
N VAL A 23 8.95 6.25 9.09
CA VAL A 23 9.42 6.00 10.47
C VAL A 23 9.76 4.52 10.66
N LEU A 24 8.89 3.62 10.19
CA LEU A 24 9.13 2.17 10.24
C LEU A 24 10.39 1.78 9.47
N HIS A 25 10.59 2.37 8.28
CA HIS A 25 11.78 2.15 7.47
C HIS A 25 13.05 2.69 8.15
N ALA A 26 12.99 3.89 8.73
CA ALA A 26 14.11 4.45 9.50
C ALA A 26 14.45 3.59 10.73
N LEU A 27 13.43 3.13 11.47
CA LEU A 27 13.60 2.24 12.61
C LEU A 27 14.22 0.91 12.18
N PHE A 28 13.72 0.31 11.09
CA PHE A 28 14.27 -0.93 10.54
C PHE A 28 15.74 -0.75 10.15
N PHE A 29 16.10 0.37 9.51
CA PHE A 29 17.48 0.66 9.13
C PHE A 29 18.40 0.80 10.36
N VAL A 30 17.95 1.49 11.41
CA VAL A 30 18.70 1.62 12.68
C VAL A 30 18.88 0.27 13.36
N LEU A 31 17.82 -0.53 13.47
CA LEU A 31 17.89 -1.88 14.06
C LEU A 31 18.80 -2.81 13.26
N PHE A 32 18.74 -2.73 11.92
CA PHE A 32 19.60 -3.51 11.04
C PHE A 32 21.07 -3.13 11.19
N GLY A 33 21.38 -1.83 11.26
CA GLY A 33 22.74 -1.33 11.54
C GLY A 33 23.26 -1.77 12.91
N LEU A 34 22.43 -1.70 13.95
CA LEU A 34 22.77 -2.18 15.29
C LEU A 34 23.03 -3.70 15.32
N ALA A 35 22.22 -4.48 14.59
CA ALA A 35 22.42 -5.92 14.46
C ALA A 35 23.76 -6.24 13.78
N LEU A 36 24.09 -5.54 12.68
CA LEU A 36 25.37 -5.68 12.00
C LEU A 36 26.56 -5.31 12.90
N LEU A 37 26.45 -4.21 13.66
CA LEU A 37 27.48 -3.78 14.59
C LEU A 37 27.73 -4.82 15.69
N ARG A 38 26.65 -5.34 16.30
CA ARG A 38 26.71 -6.43 17.30
C ARG A 38 27.34 -7.70 16.73
N LEU A 39 27.04 -8.02 15.47
CA LEU A 39 27.57 -9.21 14.79
C LEU A 39 29.07 -9.06 14.49
N SER A 40 29.49 -7.87 14.08
CA SER A 40 30.90 -7.52 13.88
C SER A 40 31.68 -7.59 15.19
N GLN A 41 31.15 -7.03 16.29
CA GLN A 41 31.75 -7.10 17.62
C GLN A 41 31.87 -8.53 18.17
N ARG A 42 31.02 -9.45 17.71
CA ARG A 42 31.07 -10.89 18.07
C ARG A 42 32.06 -11.70 17.21
N GLY A 43 32.80 -11.07 16.30
CA GLY A 43 33.81 -11.74 15.48
C GLY A 43 33.26 -12.40 14.21
N TYR A 44 32.05 -12.04 13.76
CA TYR A 44 31.47 -12.53 12.50
C TYR A 44 31.35 -11.43 11.43
N PRO A 45 32.45 -10.75 11.05
CA PRO A 45 32.39 -9.64 10.10
C PRO A 45 31.99 -10.09 8.68
N LEU A 46 32.36 -11.31 8.27
CA LEU A 46 31.96 -11.89 6.97
C LEU A 46 30.44 -12.10 6.86
N LEU A 47 29.81 -12.58 7.94
CA LEU A 47 28.36 -12.77 7.99
C LEU A 47 27.65 -11.41 7.92
N ALA A 48 28.18 -10.40 8.59
CA ALA A 48 27.67 -9.04 8.53
C ALA A 48 27.75 -8.49 7.09
N LEU A 49 28.88 -8.68 6.41
CA LEU A 49 29.07 -8.24 5.03
C LEU A 49 28.08 -8.90 4.06
N LEU A 50 27.80 -10.19 4.26
CA LEU A 50 26.83 -10.94 3.46
C LEU A 50 25.38 -10.47 3.67
N LEU A 51 25.06 -9.95 4.86
CA LEU A 51 23.72 -9.46 5.19
C LEU A 51 23.42 -8.07 4.62
N ILE A 52 24.43 -7.23 4.41
CA ILE A 52 24.27 -5.87 3.83
C ILE A 52 23.45 -5.85 2.54
N PRO A 53 23.73 -6.68 1.49
CA PRO A 53 22.92 -6.67 0.27
C PRO A 53 21.47 -7.09 0.52
N CYS A 54 21.22 -8.06 1.42
CA CYS A 54 19.85 -8.43 1.80
C CYS A 54 19.11 -7.28 2.50
N GLY A 55 19.77 -6.62 3.46
CA GLY A 55 19.19 -5.48 4.17
C GLY A 55 18.88 -4.30 3.25
N THR A 56 19.82 -3.97 2.34
CA THR A 56 19.63 -2.89 1.36
C THR A 56 18.52 -3.22 0.36
N LEU A 57 18.40 -4.46 -0.11
CA LEU A 57 17.30 -4.91 -0.96
C LEU A 57 15.95 -4.79 -0.24
N CYS A 58 15.85 -5.25 1.01
CA CYS A 58 14.64 -5.12 1.81
C CYS A 58 14.26 -3.64 2.02
N CYS A 59 15.23 -2.79 2.36
CA CYS A 59 15.03 -1.36 2.50
C CYS A 59 14.56 -0.73 1.19
N TRP A 60 15.17 -1.09 0.07
CA TRP A 60 14.79 -0.59 -1.25
C TRP A 60 13.37 -1.02 -1.65
N GLN A 61 12.97 -2.26 -1.37
CA GLN A 61 11.60 -2.72 -1.61
C GLN A 61 10.59 -1.97 -0.74
N LEU A 62 10.90 -1.72 0.54
CA LEU A 62 10.04 -0.98 1.45
C LEU A 62 9.93 0.51 1.06
N ALA A 63 11.04 1.11 0.63
CA ALA A 63 11.10 2.48 0.13
C ALA A 63 10.36 2.66 -1.20
N ARG A 64 10.19 1.58 -1.97
CA ARG A 64 9.43 1.56 -3.23
C ARG A 64 7.92 1.64 -2.96
N GLN A 65 7.46 2.82 -2.55
CA GLN A 65 6.05 3.18 -2.52
C GLN A 65 5.54 3.43 -3.94
N ARG A 66 5.43 2.35 -4.76
CA ARG A 66 5.09 2.42 -6.19
C ARG A 66 3.79 3.18 -6.49
N LEU A 67 2.88 3.24 -5.53
CA LEU A 67 1.56 3.86 -5.68
C LEU A 67 1.43 5.17 -4.90
N ALA A 68 2.54 5.71 -4.36
CA ALA A 68 2.53 7.03 -3.76
C ALA A 68 2.11 8.08 -4.81
N GLY A 69 1.07 8.85 -4.49
CA GLY A 69 0.47 9.83 -5.39
C GLY A 69 -0.60 9.26 -6.33
N ALA A 70 -0.85 7.95 -6.31
CA ALA A 70 -1.98 7.37 -7.04
C ALA A 70 -3.31 7.80 -6.41
N CYS A 71 -4.35 7.93 -7.23
CA CYS A 71 -5.69 8.22 -6.78
C CYS A 71 -6.61 7.05 -7.14
N ILE A 72 -7.24 6.45 -6.13
CA ILE A 72 -8.28 5.45 -6.33
C ILE A 72 -9.62 6.20 -6.37
N THR A 73 -10.35 6.03 -7.45
CA THR A 73 -11.68 6.59 -7.63
C THR A 73 -12.73 5.51 -7.79
N TRP A 74 -13.85 5.65 -7.09
CA TRP A 74 -15.07 4.88 -7.35
C TRP A 74 -16.09 5.80 -8.00
N ARG A 75 -16.53 5.46 -9.21
CA ARG A 75 -17.55 6.21 -9.95
C ARG A 75 -18.47 5.23 -10.68
N GLN A 76 -19.78 5.43 -10.56
CA GLN A 76 -20.80 4.72 -11.35
C GLN A 76 -20.74 3.18 -11.30
N GLY A 77 -20.24 2.58 -10.21
CA GLY A 77 -20.13 1.12 -10.12
C GLY A 77 -18.76 0.56 -10.54
N GLU A 78 -17.81 1.42 -10.90
CA GLU A 78 -16.49 1.00 -11.36
C GLU A 78 -15.38 1.61 -10.51
N TRP A 79 -14.35 0.77 -10.25
CA TRP A 79 -13.11 1.21 -9.65
C TRP A 79 -12.15 1.68 -10.74
N GLN A 80 -11.55 2.84 -10.51
CA GLN A 80 -10.59 3.47 -11.40
C GLN A 80 -9.34 3.86 -10.60
N LEU A 81 -8.17 3.68 -11.19
CA LEU A 81 -6.88 4.02 -10.62
C LEU A 81 -6.20 5.06 -11.51
N GLU A 82 -6.03 6.26 -10.97
CA GLU A 82 -5.30 7.35 -11.60
C GLU A 82 -3.86 7.34 -11.08
N HIS A 83 -2.87 7.06 -11.94
CA HIS A 83 -1.46 7.07 -11.56
C HIS A 83 -0.58 7.54 -12.73
N GLY A 84 0.30 8.52 -12.47
CA GLY A 84 1.21 9.05 -13.47
C GLY A 84 0.52 9.68 -14.69
N GLY A 85 -0.66 10.28 -14.50
CA GLY A 85 -1.46 10.91 -15.57
C GLY A 85 -2.33 9.94 -16.37
N GLY A 86 -2.22 8.62 -16.15
CA GLY A 86 -3.11 7.63 -16.74
C GLY A 86 -4.25 7.26 -15.80
N ASN A 87 -5.47 7.10 -16.36
CA ASN A 87 -6.61 6.52 -15.66
C ASN A 87 -6.84 5.08 -16.15
N ARG A 88 -6.89 4.12 -15.22
CA ARG A 88 -7.06 2.68 -15.54
C ARG A 88 -8.25 2.12 -14.79
N ALA A 89 -9.13 1.42 -15.49
CA ALA A 89 -10.17 0.63 -14.85
C ALA A 89 -9.56 -0.57 -14.12
N ILE A 90 -9.94 -0.76 -12.86
CA ILE A 90 -9.47 -1.85 -12.01
C ILE A 90 -10.66 -2.64 -11.46
N SER A 91 -10.44 -3.92 -11.18
CA SER A 91 -11.39 -4.77 -10.47
C SER A 91 -10.79 -5.14 -9.11
N VAL A 92 -11.44 -4.72 -8.03
CA VAL A 92 -11.02 -5.04 -6.67
C VAL A 92 -11.28 -6.52 -6.41
N ARG A 93 -10.27 -7.21 -5.87
CA ARG A 93 -10.37 -8.63 -5.52
C ARG A 93 -10.95 -8.80 -4.12
N GLY A 94 -11.70 -9.88 -3.92
CA GLY A 94 -12.27 -10.25 -2.61
C GLY A 94 -11.24 -10.53 -1.50
N CYS A 95 -9.96 -10.72 -1.83
CA CYS A 95 -8.88 -10.80 -0.84
C CYS A 95 -8.49 -9.45 -0.21
N SER A 96 -9.11 -8.35 -0.65
CA SER A 96 -8.96 -7.06 0.00
C SER A 96 -9.49 -7.13 1.43
N THR A 97 -8.70 -6.64 2.40
CA THR A 97 -8.97 -6.77 3.83
C THR A 97 -8.90 -5.41 4.50
N SER A 98 -9.91 -5.09 5.31
CA SER A 98 -9.96 -3.88 6.12
C SER A 98 -9.74 -4.21 7.60
N LEU A 99 -8.63 -3.74 8.16
CA LEU A 99 -8.37 -3.70 9.60
C LEU A 99 -8.54 -2.25 10.12
N PRO A 100 -8.77 -2.06 11.44
CA PRO A 100 -8.93 -0.74 12.05
C PRO A 100 -7.74 0.20 11.82
N TRP A 101 -6.55 -0.35 11.64
CA TRP A 101 -5.28 0.37 11.50
C TRP A 101 -4.56 0.10 10.16
N LEU A 102 -5.15 -0.71 9.27
CA LEU A 102 -4.54 -1.06 7.98
C LEU A 102 -5.61 -1.49 6.97
N ILE A 103 -5.58 -1.00 5.75
CA ILE A 103 -6.41 -1.51 4.66
C ILE A 103 -5.49 -2.13 3.62
N TYR A 104 -5.63 -3.44 3.40
CA TYR A 104 -5.03 -4.13 2.28
C TYR A 104 -6.00 -4.11 1.11
N LEU A 105 -5.63 -3.45 0.03
CA LEU A 105 -6.42 -3.44 -1.20
C LEU A 105 -5.65 -4.20 -2.28
N ALA A 106 -6.28 -5.19 -2.89
CA ALA A 106 -5.74 -5.93 -4.01
C ALA A 106 -6.68 -5.82 -5.20
N TRP A 107 -6.13 -5.61 -6.40
CA TRP A 107 -6.92 -5.46 -7.62
C TRP A 107 -6.21 -6.03 -8.85
N ILE A 108 -6.98 -6.13 -9.92
CA ILE A 108 -6.53 -6.49 -11.25
C ILE A 108 -6.83 -5.32 -12.20
N GLU A 109 -5.85 -4.89 -12.98
CA GLU A 109 -6.07 -3.92 -14.06
C GLU A 109 -6.84 -4.59 -15.21
N MET A 110 -7.99 -4.06 -15.58
CA MET A 110 -8.86 -4.67 -16.61
C MET A 110 -8.24 -4.64 -18.01
N GLY A 111 -7.38 -3.66 -18.32
CA GLY A 111 -6.75 -3.54 -19.64
C GLY A 111 -5.59 -4.51 -19.88
N ASN A 112 -4.83 -4.86 -18.83
CA ASN A 112 -3.57 -5.61 -18.96
C ASN A 112 -3.52 -6.89 -18.12
N GLY A 113 -4.56 -7.19 -17.33
CA GLY A 113 -4.61 -8.32 -16.40
C GLY A 113 -3.58 -8.25 -15.26
N ARG A 114 -2.86 -7.14 -15.11
CA ARG A 114 -1.81 -6.98 -14.10
C ARG A 114 -2.42 -6.95 -12.71
N ARG A 115 -1.88 -7.80 -11.83
CA ARG A 115 -2.24 -7.85 -10.41
C ARG A 115 -1.42 -6.82 -9.66
N ALA A 116 -2.08 -6.02 -8.83
CA ALA A 116 -1.43 -5.08 -7.94
C ALA A 116 -2.10 -5.11 -6.57
N SER A 117 -1.36 -4.67 -5.56
CA SER A 117 -1.88 -4.48 -4.22
C SER A 117 -1.20 -3.31 -3.54
N VAL A 118 -1.88 -2.76 -2.53
CA VAL A 118 -1.37 -1.67 -1.72
C VAL A 118 -1.84 -1.82 -0.28
N PHE A 119 -0.95 -1.45 0.63
CA PHE A 119 -1.24 -1.27 2.02
C PHE A 119 -1.51 0.21 2.28
N LEU A 120 -2.73 0.53 2.72
CA LEU A 120 -3.13 1.87 3.13
C LEU A 120 -3.11 1.94 4.65
N LEU A 121 -2.20 2.75 5.18
CA LEU A 121 -2.12 3.06 6.60
C LEU A 121 -3.04 4.25 6.93
N PRO A 122 -3.38 4.48 8.21
CA PRO A 122 -4.27 5.56 8.64
C PRO A 122 -3.77 6.96 8.27
N ASP A 123 -2.46 7.14 8.07
CA ASP A 123 -1.89 8.43 7.64
C ASP A 123 -1.79 8.58 6.11
N SER A 124 -2.13 7.53 5.36
CA SER A 124 -1.93 7.49 3.90
C SER A 124 -3.03 8.25 3.16
N ALA A 125 -4.15 8.55 3.81
CA ALA A 125 -5.25 9.33 3.28
C ALA A 125 -6.06 9.95 4.44
N PRO A 126 -6.90 10.97 4.18
CA PRO A 126 -7.81 11.51 5.18
C PRO A 126 -8.70 10.41 5.81
N ALA A 127 -8.89 10.48 7.13
CA ALA A 127 -9.65 9.48 7.90
C ALA A 127 -11.06 9.24 7.34
N GLU A 128 -11.74 10.29 6.88
CA GLU A 128 -13.06 10.16 6.25
C GLU A 128 -13.03 9.35 4.95
N GLN A 129 -12.02 9.55 4.11
CA GLN A 129 -11.88 8.81 2.85
C GLN A 129 -11.58 7.33 3.12
N LEU A 130 -10.73 7.05 4.12
CA LEU A 130 -10.46 5.68 4.56
C LEU A 130 -11.70 5.02 5.16
N ARG A 131 -12.50 5.76 5.95
CA ARG A 131 -13.77 5.25 6.48
C ARG A 131 -14.75 4.89 5.37
N ARG A 132 -14.92 5.77 4.37
CA ARG A 132 -15.77 5.49 3.21
C ARG A 132 -15.27 4.28 2.42
N LEU A 133 -13.95 4.15 2.24
CA LEU A 133 -13.34 2.99 1.59
C LEU A 133 -13.65 1.69 2.36
N ARG A 134 -13.49 1.69 3.69
CA ARG A 134 -13.80 0.52 4.53
C ARG A 134 -15.26 0.10 4.40
N VAL A 135 -16.19 1.04 4.53
CA VAL A 135 -17.62 0.77 4.38
C VAL A 135 -17.89 0.17 3.00
N ARG A 136 -17.27 0.71 1.94
CA ARG A 136 -17.44 0.20 0.59
C ARG A 136 -16.91 -1.23 0.42
N LEU A 137 -15.72 -1.52 0.94
CA LEU A 137 -15.16 -2.87 0.91
C LEU A 137 -16.00 -3.87 1.70
N THR A 138 -16.69 -3.44 2.75
CA THR A 138 -17.64 -4.28 3.50
C THR A 138 -18.92 -4.55 2.70
N LEU A 139 -19.37 -3.61 1.85
CA LEU A 139 -20.55 -3.79 1.00
C LEU A 139 -20.29 -4.66 -0.25
N GLU A 140 -19.04 -4.75 -0.70
CA GLU A 140 -18.63 -5.56 -1.86
C GLU A 140 -18.21 -7.00 -1.48
N ARG A 141 -18.16 -7.32 -0.18
CA ARG A 141 -18.03 -8.69 0.33
C ARG A 141 -19.39 -9.32 0.51
#